data_AF-A0A7C5KTY9-F1
#
_entry.id   AF-A0A7C5KTY9-F1
#
_cell.length_a   1.000
_cell.length_b   1.000
_cell.length_c   1.000
_cell.angle_alpha   90.00
_cell.angle_beta   90.00
_cell.angle_gamma   90.00
#
_symmetry.space_group_name_H-M   'P 1'
#
loop_
_entity.id
_entity.type
_entity.pdbx_description
1 polymer ?
#
loop_
_entity_poly.entity_id
_entity_poly.type
_entity_poly.pdbx_seq_one_letter_code
_entity_poly.pdbx_strand_id
1 'polypeptide(L)'
;MGMDVERVEGNPANLLPCPVCNYKTFSELGTWKTCPVCGWNSDPMQEALPAEPIGSNGISLEEARQNFAHLGAITQEKLAEVDPDGKQKFSMS
;
A
#
# COMPACT_ATOMS: atom_id res chain seq x y z
N MET A 1 -26.24 -12.32 23.43
CA MET A 1 -25.48 -13.08 22.42
C MET A 1 -24.33 -12.19 21.97
N GLY A 2 -23.26 -12.15 22.76
CA GLY A 2 -22.04 -11.42 22.39
C GLY A 2 -21.26 -12.32 21.45
N MET A 3 -20.99 -11.85 20.24
CA MET A 3 -20.07 -12.53 19.35
C MET A 3 -18.66 -12.23 19.85
N ASP A 4 -18.04 -13.21 20.48
CA ASP A 4 -16.59 -13.20 20.74
C ASP A 4 -15.88 -13.11 19.38
N VAL A 5 -15.33 -11.94 19.09
CA VAL A 5 -14.54 -11.73 17.88
C VAL A 5 -13.18 -12.38 18.13
N GLU A 6 -12.97 -13.57 17.57
CA GLU A 6 -11.66 -14.21 17.54
C GLU A 6 -10.66 -13.26 16.88
N ARG A 7 -9.66 -12.85 17.66
CA ARG A 7 -8.56 -12.00 17.23
C ARG A 7 -7.74 -12.79 16.21
N VAL A 8 -7.86 -12.46 14.93
CA VAL A 8 -6.99 -13.03 13.89
C VAL A 8 -5.60 -12.45 14.09
N GLU A 9 -4.72 -13.20 14.75
CA GLU A 9 -3.31 -12.85 14.93
C GLU A 9 -2.57 -13.06 13.60
N GLY A 10 -2.67 -12.09 12.69
CA GLY A 10 -1.70 -11.96 11.61
C GLY A 10 -0.36 -11.58 12.22
N ASN A 11 0.66 -12.43 12.13
CA ASN A 11 2.00 -12.13 12.65
C ASN A 11 2.60 -10.94 11.88
N PRO A 12 2.68 -9.73 12.48
CA PRO A 12 3.11 -8.52 11.78
C PRO A 12 4.59 -8.55 11.39
N ALA A 13 5.37 -9.50 11.94
CA ALA A 13 6.79 -9.65 11.65
C ALA A 13 7.11 -10.06 10.20
N ASN A 14 6.12 -10.57 9.45
CA ASN A 14 6.32 -11.13 8.10
C ASN A 14 5.73 -10.26 6.98
N LEU A 15 5.31 -9.02 7.26
CA LEU A 15 4.79 -8.14 6.21
C LEU A 15 5.91 -7.64 5.29
N LEU A 16 5.66 -7.68 3.99
CA LEU A 16 6.48 -7.14 2.93
C LEU A 16 6.28 -5.61 2.79
N PRO A 17 7.35 -4.87 2.47
CA PRO A 17 7.26 -3.44 2.24
C PRO A 17 6.47 -3.12 0.97
N CYS A 18 5.60 -2.12 1.04
CA CYS A 18 5.00 -1.53 -0.13
C CYS A 18 6.09 -0.97 -1.06
N PRO A 19 6.06 -1.26 -2.38
CA PRO A 19 7.11 -0.82 -3.31
C PRO A 19 7.12 0.69 -3.57
N VAL A 20 6.11 1.41 -3.07
CA VAL A 20 5.97 2.87 -3.18
C VAL A 20 6.45 3.57 -1.92
N CYS A 21 5.92 3.21 -0.75
CA CYS A 21 6.14 3.93 0.50
C CYS A 21 7.04 3.21 1.52
N ASN A 22 7.48 1.99 1.23
CA ASN A 22 8.33 1.13 2.08
C ASN A 22 7.75 0.73 3.46
N TYR A 23 6.53 1.16 3.81
CA TYR A 23 5.82 0.63 4.97
C TYR A 23 5.43 -0.83 4.74
N LYS A 24 5.64 -1.66 5.76
CA LYS A 24 5.31 -3.09 5.73
C LYS A 24 3.81 -3.32 5.88
N THR A 25 3.11 -3.37 4.76
CA THR A 25 1.63 -3.40 4.70
C THR A 25 1.07 -4.64 4.03
N PHE A 26 1.90 -5.44 3.37
CA PHE A 26 1.44 -6.55 2.53
C PHE A 26 1.88 -7.90 3.08
N SER A 27 0.98 -8.88 3.12
CA SER A 27 1.37 -10.27 3.38
C SER A 27 2.05 -10.91 2.16
N GLU A 28 1.71 -10.42 0.96
CA GLU A 28 2.19 -10.84 -0.35
C GLU A 28 2.01 -9.67 -1.34
N LEU A 29 2.87 -9.56 -2.34
CA LEU A 29 2.81 -8.55 -3.40
C LEU A 29 2.09 -9.09 -4.64
N GLY A 30 1.61 -8.21 -5.51
CA GLY A 30 0.86 -8.57 -6.71
C GLY A 30 -0.55 -9.12 -6.44
N THR A 31 -1.13 -8.85 -5.27
CA THR A 31 -2.43 -9.42 -4.85
C THR A 31 -3.63 -8.48 -5.00
N TRP A 32 -3.46 -7.37 -5.74
CA TRP A 32 -4.46 -6.31 -5.90
C TRP A 32 -4.97 -5.65 -4.60
N LYS A 33 -4.25 -5.85 -3.49
CA LYS A 33 -4.57 -5.22 -2.21
C LYS A 33 -4.03 -3.79 -2.21
N THR A 34 -4.77 -2.89 -1.58
CA THR A 34 -4.36 -1.49 -1.47
C THR A 34 -3.51 -1.28 -0.22
N CYS A 35 -2.39 -0.57 -0.37
CA CYS A 35 -1.58 -0.11 0.74
C CYS A 35 -2.36 0.98 1.51
N PRO A 36 -2.68 0.79 2.80
CA PRO A 36 -3.41 1.79 3.58
C PRO A 36 -2.60 3.05 3.83
N VAL A 37 -1.27 3.04 3.64
CA VAL A 37 -0.40 4.20 3.89
C VAL A 37 -0.33 5.15 2.72
N CYS A 38 -0.25 4.65 1.49
CA CYS A 38 -0.04 5.48 0.29
C CYS A 38 -1.15 5.33 -0.77
N GLY A 39 -2.02 4.33 -0.66
CA GLY A 39 -3.09 4.08 -1.63
C GLY A 39 -2.69 3.26 -2.85
N TRP A 40 -1.46 2.75 -2.92
CA TRP A 40 -1.00 1.87 -4.01
C TRP A 40 -1.75 0.54 -4.01
N ASN A 41 -2.40 0.21 -5.12
CA ASN A 41 -2.93 -1.12 -5.37
C ASN A 41 -1.79 -2.03 -5.85
N SER A 42 -1.55 -3.14 -5.17
CA SER A 42 -0.46 -4.08 -5.45
C SER A 42 -0.72 -4.87 -6.73
N ASP A 43 -0.48 -4.21 -7.86
CA ASP A 43 -0.69 -4.73 -9.21
C ASP A 43 0.60 -5.41 -9.71
N PRO A 44 0.59 -6.73 -9.99
CA PRO A 44 1.79 -7.47 -10.33
C PRO A 44 2.44 -6.99 -11.64
N MET A 45 1.65 -6.46 -12.59
CA MET A 45 2.18 -5.95 -13.85
C MET A 45 2.92 -4.63 -13.64
N GLN A 46 2.35 -3.73 -12.85
CA GLN A 46 2.99 -2.45 -12.54
C GLN A 46 4.22 -2.63 -11.65
N GLU A 47 4.22 -3.63 -10.78
CA GLU A 47 5.38 -3.99 -9.95
C GLU A 47 6.52 -4.59 -10.78
N ALA A 48 6.20 -5.33 -11.85
CA ALA A 48 7.18 -5.86 -12.80
C ALA A 48 7.68 -4.82 -13.81
N LEU A 49 6.86 -3.82 -14.17
CA LEU A 49 7.15 -2.78 -15.15
C LEU A 49 6.99 -1.38 -14.52
N PRO A 50 7.94 -0.94 -13.69
CA PRO A 50 7.74 0.20 -12.79
C PRO A 50 7.62 1.56 -13.49
N ALA A 51 8.12 1.70 -14.72
CA ALA A 51 8.03 2.92 -15.52
C ALA A 51 6.76 2.99 -16.38
N GLU A 52 6.04 1.88 -16.54
CA GLU A 52 4.88 1.80 -17.44
C GLU A 52 3.59 2.20 -16.70
N PRO A 53 2.83 3.21 -17.19
CA PRO A 53 1.57 3.65 -16.60
C PRO A 53 0.42 2.74 -17.07
N ILE A 54 0.54 1.45 -16.78
CA ILE A 54 -0.45 0.42 -17.07
C ILE A 54 -1.20 0.02 -15.80
N GLY A 55 -2.24 -0.81 -15.89
CA GLY A 55 -2.86 -1.42 -14.71
C GLY A 55 -3.79 -0.48 -13.92
N SER A 56 -4.07 -0.87 -12.68
CA SER A 56 -5.19 -0.34 -11.89
C SER A 56 -4.95 1.01 -11.22
N ASN A 57 -3.69 1.44 -11.05
CA ASN A 57 -3.36 2.69 -10.37
C ASN A 57 -3.43 3.93 -11.28
N GLY A 58 -3.52 3.77 -12.60
CA GLY A 58 -3.60 4.87 -13.58
C GLY A 58 -2.31 5.68 -13.77
N ILE A 59 -1.27 5.41 -12.98
CA ILE A 59 0.07 6.01 -13.05
C ILE A 59 1.14 4.92 -12.92
N SER A 60 2.38 5.20 -13.28
CA SER A 60 3.48 4.25 -13.10
C SER A 60 3.88 4.11 -11.63
N LEU A 61 4.60 3.03 -11.29
CA LEU A 61 5.12 2.82 -9.94
C LEU A 61 6.17 3.90 -9.58
N GLU A 62 6.99 4.31 -10.55
CA GLU A 62 7.95 5.40 -10.37
C GLU A 62 7.28 6.74 -10.08
N GLU A 63 6.21 7.06 -10.81
CA GLU A 63 5.41 8.26 -10.55
C GLU A 63 4.74 8.19 -9.18
N ALA A 64 4.21 7.03 -8.79
CA ALA A 64 3.62 6.82 -7.48
C ALA A 64 4.63 7.06 -6.33
N ARG A 65 5.91 6.66 -6.51
CA ARG A 65 6.99 6.95 -5.53
C ARG A 65 7.24 8.45 -5.37
N GLN A 66 7.31 9.17 -6.50
CA GLN A 66 7.51 10.61 -6.49
C GLN A 66 6.32 11.32 -5.84
N ASN A 67 5.10 10.95 -6.23
CA ASN A 67 3.87 11.48 -5.65
C ASN A 67 3.80 11.23 -4.15
N PHE A 68 4.13 10.03 -3.67
CA PHE A 68 4.13 9.75 -2.24
C PHE A 68 5.13 10.64 -1.47
N ALA A 69 6.32 10.90 -2.02
CA ALA A 69 7.31 11.78 -1.38
C ALA A 69 6.82 13.23 -1.23
N HIS A 70 5.97 13.70 -2.15
CA HIS A 70 5.45 15.07 -2.15
C HIS A 70 4.07 15.23 -1.50
N LEU A 71 3.18 14.25 -1.68
CA LEU A 71 1.76 14.30 -1.30
C LEU A 71 1.43 13.42 -0.09
N GLY A 72 2.21 12.37 0.15
CA GLY A 72 1.88 11.32 1.12
C GLY A 72 0.89 10.26 0.61
N ALA A 73 0.50 10.32 -0.66
CA ALA A 73 -0.33 9.32 -1.35
C ALA A 73 0.10 9.21 -2.83
N ILE A 74 -0.38 8.18 -3.54
CA ILE A 74 -0.02 7.96 -4.95
C ILE A 74 -0.68 8.95 -5.91
N THR A 75 -1.85 9.48 -5.55
CA THR A 75 -2.54 10.55 -6.29
C THR A 75 -3.30 11.45 -5.30
N GLN A 76 -3.84 12.57 -5.78
CA GLN A 76 -4.66 13.46 -4.94
C GLN A 76 -5.96 12.77 -4.51
N GLU A 77 -6.57 11.98 -5.38
CA GLU A 77 -7.80 11.23 -5.10
C GLU A 77 -7.56 10.21 -3.99
N LYS A 78 -6.42 9.52 -4.01
CA LYS A 78 -6.07 8.53 -2.98
C LYS A 78 -5.78 9.13 -1.61
N LEU A 79 -5.48 10.43 -1.52
CA LEU A 79 -5.23 11.09 -0.24
C LEU A 79 -6.44 11.01 0.71
N ALA A 80 -7.67 10.97 0.18
CA ALA A 80 -8.88 10.84 0.97
C ALA A 80 -9.16 9.39 1.44
N GLU A 81 -8.49 8.40 0.87
CA GLU A 81 -8.72 6.97 1.13
C GLU A 81 -7.64 6.33 2.02
N VAL A 82 -6.48 6.97 2.16
CA VAL A 82 -5.40 6.47 3.02
C VAL A 82 -5.76 6.57 4.50
N ASP A 83 -5.23 5.66 5.31
CA ASP A 83 -5.38 5.68 6.75
C ASP A 83 -4.57 6.85 7.34
N PRO A 84 -5.21 7.82 8.02
CA PRO A 84 -4.51 8.96 8.60
C PRO A 84 -3.46 8.54 9.64
N ASP A 85 -3.65 7.38 10.27
CA ASP A 85 -2.73 6.82 11.25
C ASP A 85 -1.81 5.73 10.66
N GLY A 86 -1.81 5.54 9.34
CA GLY A 86 -1.06 4.46 8.69
C GLY A 86 0.44 4.50 9.00
N LYS A 87 1.03 5.69 9.03
CA LYS A 87 2.47 5.87 9.30
C LYS A 87 2.86 5.50 10.74
N GLN A 88 1.90 5.52 11.67
CA GLN A 88 2.08 5.15 13.07
C GLN A 88 1.78 3.66 13.31
N LYS A 89 0.84 3.09 12.55
CA LYS A 89 0.41 1.68 12.65
C LYS A 89 1.39 0.71 12.02
N PHE A 90 2.05 1.11 10.94
CA PHE A 90 2.94 0.24 10.17
C PHE A 90 4.41 0.64 10.34
N SER A 91 5.30 -0.34 10.45
CA SER A 91 6.74 -0.10 10.46
C SER A 91 7.28 0.10 9.03
N MET A 92 8.16 1.07 8.84
CA MET A 92 8.92 1.24 7.60
C MET A 92 10.08 0.23 7.54
N SER A 93 10.34 -0.33 6.35
CA SER A 93 11.47 -1.23 6.12
C SER A 93 12.78 -0.50 5.86
#